data_AF-A0A966TUG6-F1
#
_entry.id   AF-A0A966TUG6-F1
#
_cell.length_a   1.000
_cell.length_b   1.000
_cell.length_c   1.000
_cell.angle_alpha   90.00
_cell.angle_beta   90.00
_cell.angle_gamma   90.00
#
_symmetry.space_group_name_H-M   'P 1'
#
loop_
_entity.id
_entity.type
_entity.pdbx_description
1 polymer ?
#
loop_
_entity_poly.entity_id
_entity_poly.type
_entity_poly.pdbx_seq_one_letter_code
_entity_poly.pdbx_strand_id
1 'polypeptide(L)'
;MPITINGTTGISGVDGSAGTPALIGSDADTGLVFAAGQISASLNGSAANVPLVAGSAIATTSGTAIDINTAIPSWVRRITVAYSGVSLSGSAHSIIQLGSGSYTTTGYASTGAYAGTANSAGVASATNGLIAHGGSATNAFTGTMTIVAMGSNLWVASHSGALNTTIGVMGGGSITLSGTLDRLRITTTNGTDAFDAGSITLLYE
;
A
#
# COMPACT_ATOMS: atom_id res chain seq x y z
N MET A 1 -6.01 3.77 39.31
CA MET A 1 -6.71 5.05 39.54
C MET A 1 -6.76 5.77 38.20
N PRO A 2 -7.93 6.00 37.60
CA PRO A 2 -8.01 6.73 36.34
C PRO A 2 -7.51 8.16 36.56
N ILE A 3 -6.64 8.64 35.68
CA ILE A 3 -6.25 10.05 35.63
C ILE A 3 -7.20 10.73 34.65
N THR A 4 -8.02 11.64 35.17
CA THR A 4 -8.98 12.43 34.37
C THR A 4 -8.40 13.83 34.13
N ILE A 5 -8.06 14.15 32.88
CA ILE A 5 -7.59 15.48 32.49
C ILE A 5 -8.80 16.28 31.98
N ASN A 6 -9.46 17.00 32.89
CA ASN A 6 -10.50 17.96 32.53
C ASN A 6 -9.79 19.26 32.12
N GLY A 7 -9.99 19.70 30.88
CA GLY A 7 -9.25 20.73 30.15
C GLY A 7 -9.29 22.16 30.70
N THR A 8 -9.27 22.34 32.01
CA THR A 8 -8.95 23.61 32.66
C THR A 8 -7.68 23.56 33.53
N THR A 9 -7.13 22.39 33.87
CA THR A 9 -5.97 22.31 34.81
C THR A 9 -4.84 21.33 34.46
N GLY A 10 -4.94 20.50 33.40
CA GLY A 10 -3.84 19.60 32.99
C GLY A 10 -3.52 18.47 34.00
N ILE A 11 -2.35 17.82 33.86
CA ILE A 11 -1.78 16.89 34.87
C ILE A 11 -0.96 17.73 35.84
N SER A 12 -1.23 17.66 37.14
CA SER A 12 -0.46 18.39 38.17
C SER A 12 0.61 17.51 38.81
N GLY A 13 1.81 18.10 38.99
CA GLY A 13 3.02 17.44 39.50
C GLY A 13 3.69 16.62 38.39
N VAL A 14 4.81 17.01 37.79
CA VAL A 14 5.99 17.73 38.28
C VAL A 14 6.48 18.60 37.11
N ASP A 15 6.85 19.85 37.40
CA ASP A 15 7.25 20.93 36.47
C ASP A 15 6.16 21.51 35.54
N GLY A 16 5.20 22.17 36.16
CA GLY A 16 4.19 23.01 35.51
C GLY A 16 3.33 23.67 36.57
N SER A 17 3.52 24.97 36.81
CA SER A 17 2.74 25.73 37.80
C SER A 17 1.26 25.77 37.39
N ALA A 18 0.37 25.73 38.39
CA ALA A 18 -1.10 25.77 38.22
C ALA A 18 -1.62 26.97 37.39
N GLY A 19 -0.79 28.00 37.17
CA GLY A 19 -1.11 29.16 36.32
C GLY A 19 -0.86 28.96 34.82
N THR A 20 -0.09 27.94 34.41
CA THR A 20 0.25 27.67 33.00
C THR A 20 0.48 26.16 32.77
N PRO A 21 -0.56 25.32 32.73
CA PRO A 21 -0.42 23.92 32.36
C PRO A 21 -0.28 23.82 30.84
N ALA A 22 0.94 23.72 30.32
CA ALA A 22 1.18 23.67 28.89
C ALA A 22 1.19 22.23 28.37
N LEU A 23 0.09 21.82 27.73
CA LEU A 23 0.15 20.87 26.61
C LEU A 23 0.56 21.58 25.30
N ILE A 24 0.53 22.92 25.30
CA ILE A 24 1.02 23.80 24.23
C ILE A 24 1.76 24.97 24.91
N GLY A 25 3.09 24.90 24.96
CA GLY A 25 3.95 25.93 25.55
C GLY A 25 5.23 26.11 24.73
N SER A 26 5.95 27.20 24.92
CA SER A 26 7.25 27.47 24.30
C SER A 26 8.43 26.86 25.08
N ASP A 27 8.14 25.95 26.01
CA ASP A 27 9.13 25.28 26.85
C ASP A 27 9.69 24.06 26.12
N ALA A 28 10.99 23.86 26.20
CA ALA A 28 11.70 22.81 25.48
C ALA A 28 11.28 21.39 25.92
N ASP A 29 10.70 21.26 27.12
CA ASP A 29 10.22 20.00 27.69
C ASP A 29 8.67 19.88 27.70
N THR A 30 7.95 20.77 27.01
CA THR A 30 6.48 20.64 26.88
C THR A 30 6.08 19.59 25.84
N GLY A 31 5.53 18.46 26.32
CA GLY A 31 4.96 17.41 25.47
C GLY A 31 4.45 16.21 26.24
N LEU A 32 3.58 15.42 25.61
CA LEU A 32 3.18 14.10 26.12
C LEU A 32 4.23 13.10 25.64
N VAL A 33 5.27 12.86 26.45
CA VAL A 33 6.36 11.95 26.10
C VAL A 33 5.95 10.52 26.42
N PHE A 34 5.82 9.69 25.39
CA PHE A 34 5.56 8.26 25.53
C PHE A 34 6.83 7.49 25.24
N ALA A 35 7.07 6.41 25.98
CA ALA A 35 8.10 5.44 25.60
C ALA A 35 7.81 4.94 24.17
N ALA A 36 8.86 4.68 23.39
CA ALA A 36 8.77 4.36 21.98
C ALA A 36 7.63 3.37 21.66
N GLY A 37 6.78 3.76 20.69
CA GLY A 37 5.93 2.79 19.99
C GLY A 37 4.45 2.69 20.35
N GLN A 38 3.78 3.71 20.90
CA GLN A 38 2.32 3.88 20.71
C GLN A 38 1.79 5.22 21.24
N ILE A 39 1.52 6.16 20.33
CA ILE A 39 0.63 7.30 20.59
C ILE A 39 -0.64 7.07 19.77
N SER A 40 -1.75 6.74 20.42
CA SER A 40 -3.08 6.81 19.81
C SER A 40 -3.74 8.13 20.23
N ALA A 41 -3.60 9.16 19.41
CA ALA A 41 -4.31 10.42 19.60
C ALA A 41 -5.66 10.36 18.86
N SER A 42 -6.75 10.67 19.57
CA SER A 42 -8.03 10.98 18.94
C SER A 42 -8.26 12.48 19.00
N LEU A 43 -8.41 13.13 17.85
CA LEU A 43 -8.90 14.50 17.74
C LEU A 43 -10.37 14.41 17.35
N ASN A 44 -11.25 14.96 18.18
CA ASN A 44 -12.69 15.01 17.95
C ASN A 44 -13.36 13.65 17.68
N GLY A 45 -12.91 12.58 18.35
CA GLY A 45 -13.49 11.24 18.18
C GLY A 45 -13.11 10.53 16.87
N SER A 46 -12.26 11.15 16.04
CA SER A 46 -11.61 10.52 14.90
C SER A 46 -10.20 10.08 15.30
N ALA A 47 -9.73 8.92 14.83
CA ALA A 47 -8.34 8.51 14.98
C ALA A 47 -7.46 9.52 14.23
N ALA A 48 -6.75 10.38 14.96
CA ALA A 48 -6.18 11.59 14.40
C ALA A 48 -4.77 11.46 13.86
N ASN A 49 -4.31 10.24 13.68
CA ASN A 49 -3.19 9.88 12.83
C ASN A 49 -3.40 8.40 12.54
N VAL A 50 -3.91 8.07 11.36
CA VAL A 50 -3.64 6.75 10.81
C VAL A 50 -2.24 6.91 10.22
N PRO A 51 -1.17 6.50 10.94
CA PRO A 51 0.17 6.64 10.38
C PRO A 51 0.21 5.85 9.08
N LEU A 52 0.90 6.38 8.07
CA LEU A 52 1.32 5.59 6.93
C LEU A 52 2.04 4.35 7.47
N VAL A 53 1.44 3.18 7.34
CA VAL A 53 2.04 1.93 7.78
C VAL A 53 2.86 1.38 6.63
N ALA A 54 4.17 1.25 6.83
CA ALA A 54 5.07 0.63 5.88
C ALA A 54 5.46 -0.78 6.35
N GLY A 55 5.33 -1.75 5.46
CA GLY A 55 5.84 -3.10 5.66
C GLY A 55 7.36 -3.17 5.45
N SER A 56 7.95 -4.31 5.84
CA SER A 56 9.31 -4.65 5.41
C SER A 56 9.32 -5.04 3.93
N ALA A 57 10.48 -4.91 3.28
CA ALA A 57 10.66 -5.41 1.92
C ALA A 57 10.48 -6.94 1.87
N ILE A 58 9.72 -7.41 0.89
CA ILE A 58 9.44 -8.81 0.62
C ILE A 58 10.15 -9.17 -0.68
N ALA A 59 11.06 -10.14 -0.64
CA ALA A 59 11.77 -10.61 -1.82
C ALA A 59 10.82 -11.35 -2.78
N THR A 60 10.95 -11.10 -4.07
CA THR A 60 10.14 -11.70 -5.14
C THR A 60 11.01 -12.63 -5.98
N THR A 61 11.61 -13.64 -5.35
CA THR A 61 12.68 -14.47 -5.96
C THR A 61 12.29 -15.93 -6.19
N SER A 62 11.04 -16.30 -5.89
CA SER A 62 10.50 -17.62 -6.21
C SER A 62 8.97 -17.63 -6.17
N GLY A 63 8.38 -18.71 -6.69
CA GLY A 63 6.94 -18.96 -6.62
C GLY A 63 6.13 -18.11 -7.60
N THR A 64 4.84 -18.44 -7.73
CA THR A 64 3.93 -17.75 -8.67
C THR A 64 3.02 -16.73 -7.97
N ALA A 65 3.03 -16.70 -6.64
CA ALA A 65 2.23 -15.79 -5.83
C ALA A 65 2.96 -15.38 -4.55
N ILE A 66 2.77 -14.13 -4.15
CA ILE A 66 3.25 -13.53 -2.91
C ILE A 66 2.02 -13.03 -2.15
N ASP A 67 1.68 -13.75 -1.10
CA ASP A 67 0.56 -13.40 -0.22
C ASP A 67 1.01 -12.41 0.83
N ILE A 68 0.29 -11.29 0.94
CA ILE A 68 0.50 -10.36 2.04
C ILE A 68 -0.16 -10.96 3.28
N ASN A 69 0.67 -11.53 4.15
CA ASN A 69 0.24 -12.26 5.34
C ASN A 69 -0.27 -11.35 6.48
N THR A 70 -0.16 -10.02 6.33
CA THR A 70 -0.79 -9.06 7.25
C THR A 70 -2.17 -8.74 6.73
N ALA A 71 -3.21 -9.08 7.50
CA ALA A 71 -4.58 -8.71 7.17
C ALA A 71 -4.66 -7.18 6.98
N ILE A 72 -5.27 -6.74 5.88
CA ILE A 72 -5.45 -5.31 5.62
C ILE A 72 -6.52 -4.79 6.58
N PRO A 73 -6.21 -3.82 7.45
CA PRO A 73 -7.21 -3.28 8.38
C PRO A 73 -8.37 -2.62 7.64
N SER A 74 -9.58 -2.73 8.18
CA SER A 74 -10.81 -2.22 7.54
C SER A 74 -10.87 -0.69 7.38
N TRP A 75 -10.02 0.04 8.11
CA TRP A 75 -9.90 1.49 7.98
C TRP A 75 -9.08 1.93 6.77
N VAL A 76 -8.32 1.03 6.15
CA VAL A 76 -7.44 1.35 5.01
C VAL A 76 -8.28 1.87 3.84
N ARG A 77 -7.87 3.03 3.33
CA ARG A 77 -8.47 3.67 2.16
C ARG A 77 -7.50 3.83 1.01
N ARG A 78 -6.20 3.69 1.26
CA ARG A 78 -5.16 3.74 0.24
C ARG A 78 -4.11 2.67 0.49
N ILE A 79 -3.76 1.97 -0.57
CA ILE A 79 -2.67 1.00 -0.60
C ILE A 79 -1.68 1.44 -1.66
N THR A 80 -0.40 1.46 -1.32
CA THR A 80 0.70 1.65 -2.26
C THR A 80 1.57 0.40 -2.26
N VAL A 81 1.77 -0.20 -3.42
CA VAL A 81 2.76 -1.27 -3.61
C VAL A 81 3.93 -0.68 -4.39
N ALA A 82 5.09 -0.64 -3.74
CA ALA A 82 6.34 -0.25 -4.36
C ALA A 82 7.07 -1.50 -4.87
N TYR A 83 7.57 -1.43 -6.09
CA TYR A 83 8.30 -2.50 -6.78
C TYR A 83 9.74 -2.05 -7.02
N SER A 84 10.68 -2.96 -6.81
CA SER A 84 12.10 -2.75 -7.10
C SER A 84 12.66 -3.95 -7.85
N GLY A 85 12.92 -3.76 -9.14
CA GLY A 85 13.53 -4.75 -10.02
C GLY A 85 12.76 -6.08 -10.12
N VAL A 86 11.44 -6.06 -10.00
CA VAL A 86 10.62 -7.28 -10.01
C VAL A 86 10.60 -7.90 -11.40
N SER A 87 10.97 -9.17 -11.50
CA SER A 87 11.01 -9.92 -12.76
C SER A 87 10.29 -11.27 -12.66
N LEU A 88 9.99 -11.84 -13.81
CA LEU A 88 9.27 -13.11 -13.97
C LEU A 88 10.07 -14.03 -14.88
N SER A 89 9.92 -15.33 -14.69
CA SER A 89 10.58 -16.37 -15.49
C SER A 89 10.05 -16.51 -16.93
N GLY A 90 9.08 -15.69 -17.33
CA GLY A 90 8.35 -15.82 -18.60
C GLY A 90 7.70 -14.51 -19.05
N SER A 91 6.72 -14.59 -19.94
CA SER A 91 6.09 -13.43 -20.59
C SER A 91 4.75 -13.00 -19.97
N ALA A 92 4.38 -13.52 -18.80
CA ALA A 92 3.22 -13.04 -18.06
C ALA A 92 3.41 -11.61 -17.54
N HIS A 93 2.34 -11.05 -16.97
CA HIS A 93 2.42 -9.78 -16.24
C HIS A 93 2.24 -10.03 -14.74
N SER A 94 2.96 -9.26 -13.92
CA SER A 94 2.67 -9.16 -12.50
C SER A 94 1.35 -8.44 -12.30
N ILE A 95 0.46 -9.00 -11.50
CA ILE A 95 -0.85 -8.46 -11.16
C ILE A 95 -1.07 -8.44 -9.65
N ILE A 96 -1.88 -7.49 -9.19
CA ILE A 96 -2.41 -7.45 -7.83
C ILE A 96 -3.84 -7.98 -7.82
N GLN A 97 -4.09 -8.97 -6.96
CA GLN A 97 -5.42 -9.43 -6.59
C GLN A 97 -5.79 -8.91 -5.21
N LEU A 98 -7.00 -8.40 -5.10
CA LEU A 98 -7.63 -7.94 -3.87
C LEU A 98 -8.63 -9.01 -3.42
N GLY A 99 -8.98 -9.02 -2.15
CA GLY A 99 -9.94 -10.00 -1.64
C GLY A 99 -10.76 -9.54 -0.46
N SER A 100 -11.87 -10.23 -0.28
CA SER A 100 -12.78 -10.11 0.86
C SER A 100 -13.23 -11.53 1.24
N GLY A 101 -12.57 -12.14 2.21
CA GLY A 101 -12.75 -13.56 2.56
C GLY A 101 -12.00 -14.54 1.65
N SER A 102 -11.88 -14.21 0.35
CA SER A 102 -11.05 -14.91 -0.64
C SER A 102 -10.51 -13.92 -1.68
N TYR A 103 -9.46 -14.30 -2.42
CA TYR A 103 -8.98 -13.50 -3.53
C TYR A 103 -10.04 -13.44 -4.64
N THR A 104 -10.33 -12.23 -5.11
CA THR A 104 -11.11 -12.02 -6.33
C THR A 104 -10.17 -12.28 -7.51
N THR A 105 -10.57 -13.18 -8.41
CA THR A 105 -9.74 -13.61 -9.55
C THR A 105 -10.38 -13.30 -10.90
N THR A 106 -11.51 -12.59 -10.92
CA THR A 106 -12.25 -12.17 -12.11
C THR A 106 -12.92 -10.82 -11.86
N GLY A 107 -13.41 -10.15 -12.92
CA GLY A 107 -14.17 -8.90 -12.80
C GLY A 107 -13.32 -7.63 -12.71
N TYR A 108 -11.99 -7.74 -12.81
CA TYR A 108 -11.12 -6.58 -12.90
C TYR A 108 -11.29 -5.90 -14.25
N ALA A 109 -11.31 -4.58 -14.25
CA ALA A 109 -11.02 -3.78 -15.43
C ALA A 109 -9.60 -3.27 -15.28
N SER A 110 -8.61 -3.88 -15.93
CA SER A 110 -7.21 -3.46 -15.79
C SER A 110 -6.49 -3.37 -17.12
N THR A 111 -5.72 -2.31 -17.28
CA THR A 111 -4.89 -2.05 -18.44
C THR A 111 -3.51 -1.57 -18.00
N GLY A 112 -2.47 -2.15 -18.57
CA GLY A 112 -1.10 -1.66 -18.51
C GLY A 112 -0.61 -1.32 -19.90
N ALA A 113 0.15 -0.23 -20.03
CA ALA A 113 0.78 0.20 -21.26
C ALA A 113 2.27 0.46 -21.02
N TYR A 114 3.06 0.32 -22.06
CA TYR A 114 4.46 0.70 -22.03
C TYR A 114 4.85 1.48 -23.27
N ALA A 115 5.85 2.34 -23.12
CA ALA A 115 6.50 3.07 -24.19
C ALA A 115 8.02 2.96 -24.01
N GLY A 116 8.69 2.33 -24.95
CA GLY A 116 10.14 2.18 -25.02
C GLY A 116 10.78 3.05 -26.09
N THR A 117 12.07 2.85 -26.33
CA THR A 117 12.82 3.53 -27.39
C THR A 117 12.43 2.99 -28.77
N ALA A 118 12.29 3.91 -29.75
CA ALA A 118 12.11 3.64 -31.20
C ALA A 118 11.06 2.56 -31.55
N ASN A 119 9.83 3.01 -31.86
CA ASN A 119 8.72 2.15 -32.33
C ASN A 119 8.34 0.99 -31.37
N SER A 120 8.69 1.10 -30.10
CA SER A 120 8.37 0.12 -29.07
C SER A 120 7.27 0.66 -28.16
N ALA A 121 6.03 0.19 -28.37
CA ALA A 121 4.90 0.48 -27.49
C ALA A 121 3.95 -0.71 -27.49
N GLY A 122 3.24 -0.90 -26.38
CA GLY A 122 2.27 -1.99 -26.27
C GLY A 122 1.30 -1.77 -25.13
N VAL A 123 0.18 -2.49 -25.21
CA VAL A 123 -0.89 -2.48 -24.22
C VAL A 123 -1.25 -3.91 -23.89
N ALA A 124 -1.48 -4.18 -22.61
CA ALA A 124 -2.01 -5.42 -22.09
C ALA A 124 -3.21 -5.14 -21.20
N SER A 125 -4.16 -6.08 -21.16
CA SER A 125 -5.30 -6.02 -20.26
C SER A 125 -5.47 -7.33 -19.51
N ALA A 126 -6.07 -7.25 -18.32
CA ALA A 126 -6.36 -8.41 -17.50
C ALA A 126 -7.72 -8.25 -16.82
N THR A 127 -8.40 -9.38 -16.67
CA THR A 127 -9.66 -9.48 -15.93
C THR A 127 -9.50 -10.17 -14.59
N ASN A 128 -8.31 -10.69 -14.30
CA ASN A 128 -8.00 -11.48 -13.11
C ASN A 128 -7.11 -10.77 -12.08
N GLY A 129 -6.80 -9.49 -12.29
CA GLY A 129 -6.09 -8.65 -11.34
C GLY A 129 -5.71 -7.29 -11.94
N LEU A 130 -5.18 -6.41 -11.10
CA LEU A 130 -4.65 -5.11 -11.50
C LEU A 130 -3.21 -5.28 -12.02
N ILE A 131 -2.97 -5.05 -13.31
CA ILE A 131 -1.65 -5.14 -13.94
C ILE A 131 -0.71 -4.09 -13.35
N ALA A 132 0.44 -4.55 -12.86
CA ALA A 132 1.60 -3.71 -12.55
C ALA A 132 2.47 -3.56 -13.79
N HIS A 133 3.18 -4.61 -14.23
CA HIS A 133 3.66 -4.82 -15.60
C HIS A 133 4.50 -6.11 -15.71
N GLY A 134 4.97 -6.44 -16.91
CA GLY A 134 5.74 -7.65 -17.21
C GLY A 134 5.91 -7.80 -18.73
N GLY A 135 5.65 -8.99 -19.28
CA GLY A 135 5.58 -9.23 -20.73
C GLY A 135 6.82 -9.83 -21.37
N SER A 136 7.91 -9.99 -20.61
CA SER A 136 9.15 -10.67 -21.04
C SER A 136 9.94 -11.09 -19.82
N ALA A 137 10.66 -12.21 -19.91
CA ALA A 137 11.54 -12.69 -18.84
C ALA A 137 12.79 -11.80 -18.63
N THR A 138 13.03 -10.86 -19.54
CA THR A 138 14.10 -9.86 -19.42
C THR A 138 13.65 -8.59 -18.73
N ASN A 139 12.37 -8.45 -18.41
CA ASN A 139 11.82 -7.23 -17.85
C ASN A 139 12.03 -7.20 -16.33
N ALA A 140 12.63 -6.12 -15.84
CA ALA A 140 12.75 -5.81 -14.42
C ALA A 140 11.93 -4.54 -14.11
N PHE A 141 10.77 -4.71 -13.47
CA PHE A 141 9.85 -3.63 -13.15
C PHE A 141 10.24 -2.89 -11.86
N THR A 142 10.34 -1.57 -11.95
CA THR A 142 10.50 -0.67 -10.80
C THR A 142 9.47 0.44 -10.90
N GLY A 143 8.73 0.70 -9.83
CA GLY A 143 7.66 1.69 -9.84
C GLY A 143 6.73 1.56 -8.66
N THR A 144 5.59 2.25 -8.72
CA THR A 144 4.59 2.23 -7.67
C THR A 144 3.20 2.06 -8.25
N MET A 145 2.40 1.21 -7.63
CA MET A 145 0.95 1.16 -7.84
C MET A 145 0.25 1.71 -6.61
N THR A 146 -0.65 2.67 -6.82
CA THR A 146 -1.53 3.20 -5.79
C THR A 146 -2.95 2.74 -6.06
N ILE A 147 -3.61 2.19 -5.04
CA ILE A 147 -4.97 1.67 -5.08
C ILE A 147 -5.79 2.41 -4.02
N VAL A 148 -6.88 3.05 -4.42
CA VAL A 148 -7.69 3.94 -3.57
C VAL A 148 -9.12 3.45 -3.49
N ALA A 149 -9.68 3.47 -2.28
CA ALA A 149 -11.08 3.17 -2.02
C ALA A 149 -11.97 4.37 -2.40
N MET A 150 -12.91 4.14 -3.30
CA MET A 150 -13.90 5.13 -3.74
C MET A 150 -15.24 5.04 -2.97
N GLY A 151 -15.38 4.05 -2.09
CA GLY A 151 -16.65 3.71 -1.43
C GLY A 151 -17.35 2.55 -2.14
N SER A 152 -18.40 1.99 -1.53
CA SER A 152 -19.15 0.84 -2.09
C SER A 152 -18.28 -0.35 -2.52
N ASN A 153 -17.20 -0.62 -1.77
CA ASN A 153 -16.18 -1.63 -2.08
C ASN A 153 -15.51 -1.49 -3.46
N LEU A 154 -15.63 -0.32 -4.11
CA LEU A 154 -14.94 0.02 -5.34
C LEU A 154 -13.51 0.49 -5.03
N TRP A 155 -12.54 -0.18 -5.65
CA TRP A 155 -11.14 0.16 -5.59
C TRP A 155 -10.65 0.54 -6.98
N VAL A 156 -9.96 1.68 -7.08
CA VAL A 156 -9.38 2.20 -8.32
C VAL A 156 -7.88 2.26 -8.16
N ALA A 157 -7.16 1.76 -9.16
CA ALA A 157 -5.71 1.75 -9.18
C ALA A 157 -5.16 2.60 -10.33
N SER A 158 -4.02 3.21 -10.07
CA SER A 158 -3.13 3.76 -11.09
C SER A 158 -1.69 3.37 -10.76
N HIS A 159 -0.87 3.23 -11.78
CA HIS A 159 0.56 2.96 -11.61
C HIS A 159 1.40 3.67 -12.67
N SER A 160 2.65 3.90 -12.31
CA SER A 160 3.71 4.30 -13.22
C SER A 160 5.02 3.67 -12.77
N GLY A 161 5.94 3.52 -13.71
CA GLY A 161 7.25 2.95 -13.44
C GLY A 161 8.09 2.83 -14.69
N ALA A 162 9.11 1.99 -14.61
CA ALA A 162 9.95 1.63 -15.72
C ALA A 162 10.23 0.12 -15.73
N LEU A 163 10.38 -0.44 -16.93
CA LEU A 163 11.03 -1.73 -17.14
C LEU A 163 12.47 -1.47 -17.54
N ASN A 164 13.40 -2.15 -16.87
CA ASN A 164 14.83 -2.07 -17.14
C ASN A 164 15.32 -0.62 -16.91
N THR A 165 15.78 0.06 -17.96
CA THR A 165 16.28 1.45 -17.89
C THR A 165 15.64 2.40 -18.89
N THR A 166 14.93 1.91 -19.91
CA THR A 166 14.53 2.70 -21.09
C THR A 166 13.05 2.62 -21.43
N ILE A 167 12.28 1.77 -20.75
CA ILE A 167 10.86 1.55 -21.07
C ILE A 167 10.02 2.14 -19.95
N GLY A 168 9.28 3.20 -20.26
CA GLY A 168 8.30 3.79 -19.36
C GLY A 168 7.04 2.92 -19.32
N VAL A 169 6.46 2.79 -18.12
CA VAL A 169 5.24 2.02 -17.86
C VAL A 169 4.20 2.92 -17.21
N MET A 170 2.95 2.72 -17.62
CA MET A 170 1.79 3.41 -17.06
C MET A 170 0.54 2.53 -17.17
N GLY A 171 -0.39 2.71 -16.26
CA GLY A 171 -1.67 2.04 -16.36
C GLY A 171 -2.56 2.25 -15.15
N GLY A 172 -3.60 1.44 -15.08
CA GLY A 172 -4.60 1.54 -14.03
C GLY A 172 -5.71 0.52 -14.19
N GLY A 173 -6.71 0.66 -13.33
CA GLY A 173 -7.85 -0.23 -13.36
C GLY A 173 -8.77 -0.07 -12.17
N SER A 174 -9.74 -0.97 -12.07
CA SER A 174 -10.66 -1.01 -10.94
C SER A 174 -11.22 -2.41 -10.70
N ILE A 175 -11.76 -2.57 -9.50
CA ILE A 175 -12.54 -3.74 -9.08
C ILE A 175 -13.56 -3.31 -8.02
N THR A 176 -14.77 -3.86 -8.09
CA THR A 176 -15.73 -3.81 -6.99
C THR A 176 -15.71 -5.14 -6.26
N LEU A 177 -15.36 -5.14 -4.98
CA LEU A 177 -15.34 -6.35 -4.15
C LEU A 177 -16.74 -6.67 -3.60
N SER A 178 -16.99 -7.94 -3.30
CA SER A 178 -18.24 -8.38 -2.69
C SER A 178 -18.37 -7.99 -1.22
N GLY A 179 -17.26 -7.64 -0.57
CA GLY A 179 -17.21 -7.19 0.82
C GLY A 179 -16.03 -6.26 1.10
N THR A 180 -15.77 -6.01 2.39
CA THR A 180 -14.64 -5.21 2.84
C THR A 180 -13.32 -5.89 2.46
N LEU A 181 -12.38 -5.11 1.92
CA LEU A 181 -11.03 -5.57 1.62
C LEU A 181 -10.35 -6.10 2.90
N ASP A 182 -9.83 -7.32 2.85
CA ASP A 182 -9.11 -7.92 3.98
C ASP A 182 -7.73 -8.50 3.59
N ARG A 183 -7.45 -8.64 2.29
CA ARG A 183 -6.23 -9.28 1.79
C ARG A 183 -5.80 -8.76 0.43
N LEU A 184 -4.51 -8.92 0.17
CA LEU A 184 -3.86 -8.60 -1.10
C LEU A 184 -2.88 -9.73 -1.47
N ARG A 185 -2.80 -10.05 -2.75
CA ARG A 185 -1.83 -10.98 -3.34
C ARG A 185 -1.19 -10.33 -4.56
N ILE A 186 0.11 -10.54 -4.72
CA ILE A 186 0.80 -10.30 -5.98
C ILE A 186 0.94 -11.66 -6.66
N THR A 187 0.57 -11.78 -7.93
CA THR A 187 0.63 -13.04 -8.69
C THR A 187 0.86 -12.74 -10.17
N THR A 188 0.88 -13.77 -11.01
CA THR A 188 1.04 -13.63 -12.46
C THR A 188 -0.28 -13.84 -13.21
N THR A 189 -0.42 -13.21 -14.37
CA THR A 189 -1.63 -13.34 -15.21
C THR A 189 -1.94 -14.77 -15.64
N ASN A 190 -0.91 -15.62 -15.75
CA ASN A 190 -1.05 -17.01 -16.17
C ASN A 190 -0.98 -18.04 -15.03
N GLY A 191 -0.56 -17.62 -13.83
CA GLY A 191 -0.44 -18.49 -12.65
C GLY A 191 0.68 -19.53 -12.74
N THR A 192 1.55 -19.46 -13.75
CA THR A 192 2.63 -20.44 -13.99
C THR A 192 4.01 -19.83 -14.03
N ASP A 193 4.14 -18.58 -14.49
CA ASP A 193 5.42 -17.88 -14.47
C ASP A 193 5.79 -17.55 -13.02
N ALA A 194 7.05 -17.81 -12.65
CA ALA A 194 7.54 -17.58 -11.32
C ALA A 194 8.17 -16.20 -11.20
N PHE A 195 8.03 -15.55 -10.05
CA PHE A 195 8.88 -14.43 -9.67
C PHE A 195 10.31 -14.95 -9.46
N ASP A 196 11.29 -14.30 -10.06
CA ASP A 196 12.68 -14.76 -10.04
C ASP A 196 13.70 -13.67 -9.63
N ALA A 197 13.28 -12.41 -9.53
CA ALA A 197 14.10 -11.32 -9.06
C ALA A 197 13.28 -10.19 -8.42
N GLY A 198 13.97 -9.37 -7.62
CA GLY A 198 13.46 -8.11 -7.09
C GLY A 198 12.83 -8.20 -5.70
N SER A 199 12.16 -7.12 -5.33
CA SER A 199 11.43 -7.02 -4.07
C SER A 199 10.26 -6.05 -4.19
N ILE A 200 9.31 -6.19 -3.27
CA ILE A 200 8.19 -5.28 -3.09
C ILE A 200 8.12 -4.78 -1.66
N THR A 201 7.47 -3.63 -1.47
CA THR A 201 7.06 -3.16 -0.15
C THR A 201 5.61 -2.67 -0.24
N LEU A 202 4.83 -2.97 0.80
CA LEU A 202 3.46 -2.49 0.97
C LEU A 202 3.44 -1.28 1.91
N LEU A 203 2.75 -0.22 1.50
CA LEU A 203 2.37 0.88 2.38
C LEU A 203 0.85 1.02 2.38
N TYR A 204 0.25 1.32 3.52
CA TYR A 204 -1.19 1.53 3.61
C TYR A 204 -1.58 2.55 4.67
N GLU A 205 -2.70 3.23 4.42
CA GLU A 205 -3.32 4.27 5.26
C GLU A 205 -4.83 4.33 5.03
#